data_AF-A0A2D8NLR7-F1
#
_entry.id   AF-A0A2D8NLR7-F1
#
_cell.length_a   1.000
_cell.length_b   1.000
_cell.length_c   1.000
_cell.angle_alpha   90.00
_cell.angle_beta   90.00
_cell.angle_gamma   90.00
#
_symmetry.space_group_name_H-M   'P 1'
#
loop_
_entity.id
_entity.type
_entity.pdbx_description
1 polymer ?
#
loop_
_entity_poly.entity_id
_entity_poly.type
_entity_poly.pdbx_seq_one_letter_code
_entity_poly.pdbx_strand_id
1 'polypeptide(L)'
;MTAVAPTATSSQRTYRYLRIGTAATVVAIFTAVVSASTAVGVLPSVSAYYYSPARDVFVGALIAASLALFALSGRGPSRALLDAAALFAPLIALVPTTPPASGTAVETGTSVVTYVVVGAMAVAIAIVLTAAGSTDRIGAGISIGTAAAVLTAVAATAWAVPDTFARWAHPIATLVFFASIAAVAVLAATTRADPVAPWMRAGYIAIAALLVVTGIAYGVITATGYDAGLPPVLVCEVAALTLFLAFWVLQTVQWWNDPDPAIRA
;
A
#
# COMPACT_ATOMS: atom_id res chain seq x y z
N MET A 1 -40.40 -21.64 -12.98
CA MET A 1 -39.21 -21.03 -13.58
C MET A 1 -38.40 -20.38 -12.47
N THR A 2 -37.32 -21.01 -12.02
CA THR A 2 -36.35 -20.39 -11.11
C THR A 2 -35.61 -19.32 -11.90
N ALA A 3 -35.76 -18.05 -11.52
CA ALA A 3 -35.01 -16.96 -12.14
C ALA A 3 -33.51 -17.27 -12.01
N VAL A 4 -32.84 -17.42 -13.15
CA VAL A 4 -31.39 -17.57 -13.20
C VAL A 4 -30.79 -16.30 -12.60
N ALA A 5 -30.06 -16.43 -11.49
CA ALA A 5 -29.38 -15.29 -10.88
C ALA A 5 -28.49 -14.61 -11.95
N PRO A 6 -28.54 -13.29 -12.10
CA PRO A 6 -27.75 -12.60 -13.12
C PRO A 6 -26.26 -12.90 -12.92
N THR A 7 -25.60 -13.35 -14.00
CA THR A 7 -24.15 -13.58 -14.02
C THR A 7 -23.40 -12.27 -13.81
N ALA A 8 -22.36 -12.28 -12.97
CA ALA A 8 -21.55 -11.10 -12.69
C ALA A 8 -20.90 -10.54 -13.96
N THR A 9 -20.85 -9.21 -14.09
CA THR A 9 -20.21 -8.54 -15.23
C THR A 9 -18.69 -8.74 -15.21
N SER A 10 -18.02 -8.50 -16.34
CA SER A 10 -16.56 -8.52 -16.41
C SER A 10 -15.92 -7.51 -15.44
N SER A 11 -16.47 -6.30 -15.32
CA SER A 11 -16.03 -5.26 -14.38
C SER A 11 -16.11 -5.75 -12.92
N GLN A 12 -17.26 -6.31 -12.51
CA GLN A 12 -17.46 -6.87 -11.17
C GLN A 12 -16.40 -7.88 -10.81
N ARG A 13 -16.13 -8.81 -11.73
CA ARG A 13 -15.14 -9.87 -11.52
C ARG A 13 -13.74 -9.29 -11.35
N THR A 14 -13.36 -8.33 -12.19
CA THR A 14 -12.06 -7.65 -12.09
C THR A 14 -11.91 -6.96 -10.73
N TYR A 15 -12.86 -6.13 -10.30
CA TYR A 15 -12.79 -5.45 -9.00
C TYR A 15 -12.74 -6.43 -7.83
N ARG A 16 -13.54 -7.50 -7.84
CA ARG A 16 -13.48 -8.56 -6.81
C ARG A 16 -12.10 -9.20 -6.76
N TYR A 17 -11.55 -9.60 -7.90
CA TYR A 17 -10.25 -10.25 -7.97
C TYR A 17 -9.10 -9.33 -7.58
N LEU A 18 -9.19 -8.03 -7.88
CA LEU A 18 -8.21 -7.07 -7.40
C LEU A 18 -8.23 -6.96 -5.87
N ARG A 19 -9.39 -6.87 -5.23
CA ARG A 19 -9.48 -6.82 -3.75
C ARG A 19 -8.99 -8.11 -3.09
N ILE A 20 -9.41 -9.27 -3.62
CA ILE A 20 -8.92 -10.59 -3.17
C ILE A 20 -7.42 -10.69 -3.39
N GLY A 21 -6.91 -10.24 -4.53
CA GLY A 21 -5.50 -10.21 -4.88
C GLY A 21 -4.71 -9.38 -3.86
N THR A 22 -5.17 -8.16 -3.55
CA THR A 22 -4.54 -7.31 -2.53
C THR A 22 -4.58 -7.94 -1.14
N ALA A 23 -5.63 -8.67 -0.77
CA ALA A 23 -5.63 -9.45 0.47
C ALA A 23 -4.61 -10.61 0.43
N ALA A 24 -4.51 -11.29 -0.72
CA ALA A 24 -3.59 -12.41 -0.92
C ALA A 24 -2.11 -11.98 -0.88
N THR A 25 -1.77 -10.73 -1.26
CA THR A 25 -0.38 -10.25 -1.15
C THR A 25 0.08 -10.22 0.31
N VAL A 26 -0.80 -9.88 1.27
CA VAL A 26 -0.48 -9.92 2.70
C VAL A 26 -0.24 -11.35 3.17
N VAL A 27 -1.09 -12.29 2.75
CA VAL A 27 -0.94 -13.71 3.08
C VAL A 27 0.38 -14.25 2.51
N ALA A 28 0.76 -13.84 1.29
CA ALA A 28 2.03 -14.19 0.68
C ALA A 28 3.22 -13.64 1.50
N ILE A 29 3.16 -12.38 1.95
CA ILE A 29 4.17 -11.77 2.82
C ILE A 29 4.30 -12.57 4.13
N PHE A 30 3.20 -12.86 4.82
CA PHE A 30 3.27 -13.64 6.07
C PHE A 30 3.82 -15.04 5.85
N THR A 31 3.40 -15.72 4.77
CA THR A 31 3.91 -17.05 4.43
C THR A 31 5.41 -17.02 4.18
N ALA A 32 5.90 -16.03 3.41
CA ALA A 32 7.31 -15.86 3.12
C ALA A 32 8.14 -15.54 4.39
N VAL A 33 7.63 -14.66 5.25
CA VAL A 33 8.28 -14.32 6.53
C VAL A 33 8.36 -15.54 7.44
N VAL A 34 7.26 -16.27 7.63
CA VAL A 34 7.24 -17.48 8.48
C VAL A 34 8.18 -18.54 7.91
N SER A 35 8.15 -18.78 6.60
CA SER A 35 9.04 -19.74 5.94
C SER A 35 10.51 -19.35 6.03
N ALA A 36 10.86 -18.07 5.84
CA ALA A 36 12.25 -17.63 5.93
C ALA A 36 12.74 -17.65 7.38
N SER A 37 11.86 -17.44 8.36
CA SER A 37 12.21 -17.47 9.79
C SER A 37 12.78 -18.82 10.24
N THR A 38 12.44 -19.92 9.57
CA THR A 38 13.01 -21.24 9.89
C THR A 38 14.48 -21.37 9.49
N ALA A 39 14.97 -20.51 8.59
CA ALA A 39 16.34 -20.52 8.11
C ALA A 39 17.20 -19.40 8.71
N VAL A 40 16.63 -18.20 8.91
CA VAL A 40 17.38 -17.01 9.38
C VAL A 40 16.99 -16.54 10.79
N GLY A 41 16.07 -17.23 11.45
CA GLY A 41 15.49 -16.78 12.72
C GLY A 41 14.48 -15.65 12.56
N VAL A 42 13.96 -15.15 13.68
CA VAL A 42 13.04 -14.01 13.69
C VAL A 42 13.83 -12.71 13.54
N LEU A 43 13.59 -11.97 12.45
CA LEU A 43 14.27 -10.70 12.19
C LEU A 43 13.56 -9.51 12.86
N PRO A 44 14.24 -8.35 13.01
CA PRO A 44 13.69 -7.21 13.76
C PRO A 44 12.44 -6.54 13.16
N SER A 45 12.19 -6.76 11.87
CA SER A 45 11.08 -6.20 11.09
C SER A 45 10.73 -7.16 9.93
N VAL A 46 9.50 -7.09 9.42
CA VAL A 46 9.08 -7.69 8.14
C VAL A 46 9.97 -7.20 7.01
N SER A 47 10.29 -5.91 7.00
CA SER A 47 11.17 -5.28 5.99
C SER A 47 12.60 -5.84 6.00
N ALA A 48 13.11 -6.32 7.14
CA ALA A 48 14.42 -6.96 7.23
C ALA A 48 14.49 -8.30 6.46
N TYR A 49 13.35 -8.97 6.22
CA TYR A 49 13.31 -10.19 5.41
C TYR A 49 13.62 -9.95 3.92
N TYR A 50 13.74 -8.69 3.49
CA TYR A 50 14.34 -8.33 2.20
C TYR A 50 15.74 -8.93 2.00
N TYR A 51 16.50 -9.11 3.09
CA TYR A 51 17.85 -9.68 3.06
C TYR A 51 17.87 -11.20 3.21
N SER A 52 16.74 -11.87 2.94
CA SER A 52 16.56 -13.31 3.05
C SER A 52 15.91 -13.88 1.78
N PRO A 53 15.75 -15.22 1.66
CA PRO A 53 15.01 -15.83 0.55
C PRO A 53 13.56 -15.33 0.38
N ALA A 54 12.97 -14.67 1.39
CA ALA A 54 11.64 -14.06 1.28
C ALA A 54 11.60 -12.80 0.39
N ARG A 55 12.76 -12.25 -0.04
CA ARG A 55 12.85 -11.01 -0.82
C ARG A 55 11.91 -10.99 -2.03
N ASP A 56 11.94 -12.02 -2.85
CA ASP A 56 11.22 -12.03 -4.13
C ASP A 56 9.70 -11.99 -3.90
N VAL A 57 9.21 -12.73 -2.90
CA VAL A 57 7.80 -12.72 -2.53
C VAL A 57 7.41 -11.37 -1.91
N PHE A 58 8.25 -10.79 -1.05
CA PHE A 58 8.00 -9.47 -0.45
C PHE A 58 7.90 -8.39 -1.53
N VAL A 59 8.88 -8.32 -2.44
CA VAL A 59 8.90 -7.34 -3.53
C VAL A 59 7.71 -7.57 -4.48
N GLY A 60 7.51 -8.81 -4.92
CA GLY A 60 6.41 -9.16 -5.83
C GLY A 60 5.03 -8.84 -5.25
N ALA A 61 4.82 -9.10 -3.96
CA ALA A 61 3.58 -8.81 -3.25
C ALA A 61 3.29 -7.31 -3.19
N LEU A 62 4.29 -6.47 -2.93
CA LEU A 62 4.12 -5.01 -2.89
C LEU A 62 3.94 -4.40 -4.29
N ILE A 63 4.62 -4.91 -5.32
CA ILE A 63 4.36 -4.51 -6.71
C ILE A 63 2.93 -4.89 -7.13
N ALA A 64 2.47 -6.10 -6.80
CA ALA A 64 1.11 -6.53 -7.09
C ALA A 64 0.07 -5.68 -6.34
N ALA A 65 0.31 -5.38 -5.06
CA ALA A 65 -0.55 -4.51 -4.27
C ALA A 65 -0.61 -3.09 -4.86
N SER A 66 0.51 -2.53 -5.29
CA SER A 66 0.58 -1.23 -5.98
C SER A 66 -0.34 -1.16 -7.19
N LEU A 67 -0.22 -2.13 -8.11
CA LEU A 67 -1.02 -2.18 -9.32
C LEU A 67 -2.51 -2.38 -9.00
N ALA A 68 -2.81 -3.23 -8.01
CA ALA A 68 -4.19 -3.45 -7.60
C ALA A 68 -4.80 -2.20 -6.95
N LEU A 69 -4.07 -1.50 -6.08
CA LEU A 69 -4.50 -0.24 -5.47
C LEU A 69 -4.78 0.81 -6.54
N PHE A 70 -3.86 0.98 -7.49
CA PHE A 70 -4.01 1.92 -8.60
C PHE A 70 -5.24 1.61 -9.48
N ALA A 71 -5.49 0.33 -9.77
CA ALA A 71 -6.66 -0.09 -10.55
C ALA A 71 -7.97 0.03 -9.76
N LEU A 72 -7.90 -0.07 -8.43
CA LEU A 72 -9.03 0.13 -7.52
C LEU A 72 -9.30 1.60 -7.21
N SER A 73 -8.37 2.51 -7.55
CA SER A 73 -8.55 3.96 -7.44
C SER A 73 -9.75 4.39 -8.28
N GLY A 74 -10.87 4.65 -7.60
CA GLY A 74 -12.12 5.10 -8.22
C GLY A 74 -12.11 6.61 -8.49
N ARG A 75 -13.20 7.28 -8.12
CA ARG A 75 -13.35 8.75 -8.19
C ARG A 75 -13.40 9.36 -6.79
N GLY A 76 -13.33 10.69 -6.72
CA GLY A 76 -13.45 11.43 -5.46
C GLY A 76 -12.22 11.33 -4.55
N PRO A 77 -12.35 11.66 -3.25
CA PRO A 77 -11.20 11.81 -2.34
C PRO A 77 -10.44 10.49 -2.10
N SER A 78 -11.13 9.34 -2.15
CA SER A 78 -10.50 8.03 -2.01
C SER A 78 -9.53 7.71 -3.15
N ARG A 79 -9.73 8.31 -4.34
CA ARG A 79 -8.83 8.14 -5.49
C ARG A 79 -7.42 8.62 -5.16
N ALA A 80 -7.28 9.87 -4.73
CA ALA A 80 -5.96 10.44 -4.46
C ALA A 80 -5.21 9.69 -3.35
N LEU A 81 -5.93 9.17 -2.35
CA LEU A 81 -5.35 8.37 -1.27
C LEU A 81 -4.90 6.99 -1.75
N LEU A 82 -5.69 6.31 -2.59
CA LEU A 82 -5.31 5.02 -3.16
C LEU A 82 -4.19 5.16 -4.21
N ASP A 83 -4.19 6.23 -5.00
CA ASP A 83 -3.10 6.57 -5.93
C ASP A 83 -1.81 6.87 -5.17
N ALA A 84 -1.88 7.60 -4.05
CA ALA A 84 -0.73 7.80 -3.17
C ALA A 84 -0.23 6.46 -2.58
N ALA A 85 -1.12 5.62 -2.05
CA ALA A 85 -0.74 4.30 -1.53
C ALA A 85 -0.10 3.42 -2.64
N ALA A 86 -0.66 3.44 -3.85
CA ALA A 86 -0.11 2.73 -5.00
C ALA A 86 1.29 3.23 -5.38
N LEU A 87 1.57 4.52 -5.18
CA LEU A 87 2.89 5.10 -5.43
C LEU A 87 3.93 4.72 -4.36
N PHE A 88 3.54 4.65 -3.08
CA PHE A 88 4.47 4.31 -1.99
C PHE A 88 4.76 2.81 -1.88
N ALA A 89 3.83 1.92 -2.24
CA ALA A 89 4.06 0.47 -2.20
C ALA A 89 5.33 -0.01 -2.96
N PRO A 90 5.57 0.37 -4.23
CA PRO A 90 6.79 -0.03 -4.94
C PRO A 90 8.04 0.65 -4.37
N LEU A 91 7.93 1.84 -3.77
CA LEU A 91 9.05 2.46 -3.08
C LEU A 91 9.48 1.63 -1.85
N ILE A 92 8.51 1.17 -1.04
CA ILE A 92 8.73 0.25 0.10
C ILE A 92 9.38 -1.05 -0.39
N ALA A 93 8.94 -1.56 -1.54
CA ALA A 93 9.45 -2.80 -2.12
C ALA A 93 10.90 -2.67 -2.61
N LEU A 94 11.22 -1.56 -3.27
CA LEU A 94 12.47 -1.40 -4.02
C LEU A 94 13.58 -0.76 -3.20
N VAL A 95 13.25 -0.02 -2.14
CA VAL A 95 14.21 0.63 -1.24
C VAL A 95 14.18 -0.07 0.12
N PRO A 96 15.14 -0.98 0.39
CA PRO A 96 15.17 -1.71 1.65
C PRO A 96 15.59 -0.83 2.83
N THR A 97 15.23 -1.26 4.04
CA THR A 97 15.77 -0.70 5.29
C THR A 97 17.24 -1.04 5.46
N THR A 98 17.93 -0.43 6.41
CA THR A 98 19.30 -0.83 6.77
C THR A 98 19.39 -2.33 7.05
N PRO A 99 20.41 -3.02 6.51
CA PRO A 99 20.53 -4.47 6.70
C PRO A 99 20.69 -4.82 8.18
N PRO A 100 20.12 -5.95 8.64
CA PRO A 100 20.44 -6.49 9.95
C PRO A 100 21.93 -6.90 9.98
N ALA A 101 22.50 -7.16 11.17
CA ALA A 101 23.92 -7.48 11.33
C ALA A 101 24.41 -8.68 10.48
N SER A 102 23.50 -9.58 10.08
CA SER A 102 23.77 -10.73 9.21
C SER A 102 23.59 -10.46 7.70
N GLY A 103 23.10 -9.28 7.32
CA GLY A 103 22.76 -8.92 5.94
C GLY A 103 23.83 -8.03 5.29
N THR A 104 24.04 -8.21 3.98
CA THR A 104 24.89 -7.32 3.19
C THR A 104 24.08 -6.13 2.67
N ALA A 105 24.64 -4.93 2.74
CA ALA A 105 24.04 -3.77 2.08
C ALA A 105 23.82 -4.03 0.59
N VAL A 106 22.67 -3.60 0.08
CA VAL A 106 22.29 -3.74 -1.33
C VAL A 106 22.33 -2.36 -1.96
N GLU A 107 22.99 -2.23 -3.12
CA GLU A 107 23.01 -1.00 -3.88
C GLU A 107 21.60 -0.68 -4.40
N THR A 108 21.08 0.50 -4.05
CA THR A 108 19.71 0.93 -4.37
C THR A 108 19.60 1.72 -5.67
N GLY A 109 20.73 2.06 -6.31
CA GLY A 109 20.78 2.93 -7.49
C GLY A 109 19.88 2.44 -8.62
N THR A 110 20.01 1.18 -9.02
CA THR A 110 19.17 0.57 -10.07
C THR A 110 17.69 0.61 -9.68
N SER A 111 17.35 0.22 -8.45
CA SER A 111 15.98 0.18 -7.94
C SER A 111 15.31 1.57 -7.93
N VAL A 112 16.04 2.61 -7.52
CA VAL A 112 15.56 4.00 -7.54
C VAL A 112 15.38 4.49 -8.97
N VAL A 113 16.34 4.25 -9.87
CA VAL A 113 16.21 4.62 -11.29
C VAL A 113 15.00 3.94 -11.92
N THR A 114 14.80 2.64 -11.70
CA THR A 114 13.63 1.91 -12.22
C THR A 114 12.34 2.50 -11.67
N TYR A 115 12.25 2.76 -10.36
CA TYR A 115 11.08 3.39 -9.75
C TYR A 115 10.77 4.76 -10.38
N VAL A 116 11.77 5.62 -10.54
CA VAL A 116 11.60 6.96 -11.11
C VAL A 116 11.18 6.89 -12.58
N VAL A 117 11.81 6.04 -13.39
CA VAL A 117 11.50 5.90 -14.82
C VAL A 117 10.08 5.37 -15.04
N VAL A 118 9.70 4.30 -14.33
CA VAL A 118 8.35 3.72 -14.44
C VAL A 118 7.29 4.69 -13.93
N GLY A 119 7.55 5.38 -12.81
CA GLY A 119 6.66 6.41 -12.28
C GLY A 119 6.51 7.60 -13.24
N ALA A 120 7.60 8.08 -13.83
CA ALA A 120 7.57 9.17 -14.82
C ALA A 120 6.79 8.76 -16.08
N MET A 121 6.93 7.51 -16.53
CA MET A 121 6.14 6.96 -17.62
C MET A 121 4.64 6.96 -17.27
N ALA A 122 4.27 6.50 -16.07
CA ALA A 122 2.87 6.52 -15.62
C ALA A 122 2.31 7.95 -15.54
N VAL A 123 3.09 8.91 -15.04
CA VAL A 123 2.72 10.34 -15.02
C VAL A 123 2.53 10.88 -16.44
N ALA A 124 3.44 10.57 -17.37
CA ALA A 124 3.32 11.01 -18.76
C ALA A 124 2.05 10.46 -19.42
N ILE A 125 1.74 9.17 -19.22
CA ILE A 125 0.51 8.55 -19.70
C ILE A 125 -0.71 9.25 -19.08
N ALA A 126 -0.71 9.50 -17.78
CA ALA A 126 -1.81 10.18 -17.09
C ALA A 126 -2.03 11.61 -17.62
N ILE A 127 -0.96 12.35 -17.93
CA ILE A 127 -1.04 13.68 -18.57
C ILE A 127 -1.70 13.56 -19.95
N VAL A 128 -1.27 12.61 -20.79
CA VAL A 128 -1.84 12.40 -22.13
C VAL A 128 -3.32 12.05 -22.05
N LEU A 129 -3.71 11.12 -21.18
CA LEU A 129 -5.12 10.73 -21.00
C LEU A 129 -5.99 11.89 -20.49
N THR A 130 -5.44 12.71 -19.59
CA THR A 130 -6.13 13.90 -19.06
C THR A 130 -6.28 14.98 -20.15
N ALA A 131 -5.23 15.20 -20.94
CA ALA A 131 -5.25 16.14 -22.07
C ALA A 131 -6.24 15.69 -23.16
N ALA A 132 -6.35 14.38 -23.41
CA ALA A 132 -7.31 13.78 -24.33
C ALA A 132 -8.76 13.79 -23.79
N GLY A 133 -9.01 14.27 -22.57
CA GLY A 133 -10.35 14.34 -21.98
C GLY A 133 -10.91 12.98 -21.55
N SER A 134 -10.06 11.96 -21.39
CA SER A 134 -10.47 10.60 -20.99
C SER A 134 -10.66 10.44 -19.47
N THR A 135 -10.26 11.44 -18.67
CA THR A 135 -10.33 11.43 -17.21
C THR A 135 -10.80 12.77 -16.66
N ASP A 136 -11.28 12.81 -15.41
CA ASP A 136 -11.58 14.06 -14.72
C ASP A 136 -10.28 14.86 -14.49
N ARG A 137 -10.28 16.13 -14.92
CA ARG A 137 -9.06 16.96 -14.88
C ARG A 137 -8.59 17.30 -13.47
N ILE A 138 -9.53 17.52 -12.54
CA ILE A 138 -9.20 17.97 -11.18
C ILE A 138 -8.56 16.82 -10.39
N GLY A 139 -9.20 15.65 -10.32
CA GLY A 139 -8.67 14.50 -9.58
C GLY A 139 -7.43 13.92 -10.24
N ALA A 140 -7.36 13.89 -11.57
CA ALA A 140 -6.15 13.52 -12.28
C ALA A 140 -5.00 14.51 -12.01
N GLY A 141 -5.28 15.82 -12.01
CA GLY A 141 -4.28 16.85 -11.74
C GLY A 141 -3.67 16.73 -10.34
N ILE A 142 -4.48 16.45 -9.31
CA ILE A 142 -3.99 16.19 -7.95
C ILE A 142 -3.07 14.96 -7.95
N SER A 143 -3.51 13.86 -8.54
CA SER A 143 -2.76 12.59 -8.55
C SER A 143 -1.44 12.71 -9.32
N ILE A 144 -1.46 13.39 -10.47
CA ILE A 144 -0.28 13.73 -11.28
C ILE A 144 0.68 14.61 -10.47
N GLY A 145 0.17 15.65 -9.82
CA GLY A 145 0.98 16.57 -9.02
C GLY A 145 1.64 15.87 -7.84
N THR A 146 0.89 15.04 -7.10
CA THR A 146 1.42 14.23 -6.00
C THR A 146 2.48 13.24 -6.50
N ALA A 147 2.22 12.54 -7.61
CA ALA A 147 3.16 11.60 -8.18
C ALA A 147 4.46 12.28 -8.63
N ALA A 148 4.36 13.39 -9.37
CA ALA A 148 5.53 14.17 -9.80
C ALA A 148 6.34 14.69 -8.61
N ALA A 149 5.67 15.19 -7.56
CA ALA A 149 6.34 15.68 -6.35
C ALA A 149 7.10 14.56 -5.62
N VAL A 150 6.49 13.39 -5.43
CA VAL A 150 7.12 12.24 -4.78
C VAL A 150 8.28 11.69 -5.61
N LEU A 151 8.11 11.52 -6.92
CA LEU A 151 9.18 11.04 -7.81
C LEU A 151 10.38 12.00 -7.79
N THR A 152 10.12 13.31 -7.82
CA THR A 152 11.16 14.33 -7.74
C THR A 152 11.86 14.30 -6.38
N ALA A 153 11.11 14.17 -5.28
CA ALA A 153 11.68 14.09 -3.93
C ALA A 153 12.54 12.83 -3.75
N VAL A 154 12.06 11.67 -4.21
CA VAL A 154 12.81 10.40 -4.18
C VAL A 154 14.08 10.51 -4.99
N ALA A 155 14.00 11.01 -6.23
CA ALA A 155 15.17 11.24 -7.06
C ALA A 155 16.17 12.17 -6.37
N ALA A 156 15.73 13.38 -6.01
CA ALA A 156 16.61 14.38 -5.41
C ALA A 156 17.30 13.85 -4.15
N THR A 157 16.57 13.20 -3.24
CA THR A 157 17.14 12.71 -1.98
C THR A 157 18.06 11.51 -2.16
N ALA A 158 17.77 10.61 -3.10
CA ALA A 158 18.62 9.45 -3.37
C ALA A 158 20.04 9.82 -3.83
N TRP A 159 20.20 10.91 -4.58
CA TRP A 159 21.52 11.36 -5.06
C TRP A 159 22.14 12.48 -4.22
N ALA A 160 21.34 13.40 -3.67
CA ALA A 160 21.88 14.52 -2.90
C ALA A 160 22.26 14.12 -1.46
N VAL A 161 21.51 13.20 -0.85
CA VAL A 161 21.68 12.78 0.55
C VAL A 161 21.47 11.26 0.72
N PRO A 162 22.27 10.41 0.05
CA PRO A 162 22.05 8.97 -0.05
C PRO A 162 21.95 8.26 1.31
N ASP A 163 22.75 8.65 2.30
CA ASP A 163 22.70 8.04 3.65
C ASP A 163 21.38 8.35 4.37
N THR A 164 20.91 9.59 4.25
CA THR A 164 19.61 10.02 4.79
C THR A 164 18.47 9.32 4.07
N PHE A 165 18.57 9.20 2.75
CA PHE A 165 17.60 8.48 1.93
C PHE A 165 17.52 7.01 2.34
N ALA A 166 18.66 6.30 2.43
CA ALA A 166 18.70 4.91 2.83
C ALA A 166 18.14 4.67 4.25
N ARG A 167 18.35 5.62 5.17
CA ARG A 167 17.81 5.53 6.54
C ARG A 167 16.30 5.75 6.60
N TRP A 168 15.77 6.71 5.84
CA TRP A 168 14.42 7.24 6.08
C TRP A 168 13.40 6.96 4.98
N ALA A 169 13.82 6.64 3.76
CA ALA A 169 12.90 6.44 2.64
C ALA A 169 11.87 5.34 2.92
N HIS A 170 12.33 4.17 3.37
CA HIS A 170 11.46 3.05 3.68
C HIS A 170 10.47 3.32 4.84
N PRO A 171 10.91 3.76 6.04
CA PRO A 171 9.99 3.99 7.15
C PRO A 171 9.00 5.13 6.86
N ILE A 172 9.43 6.21 6.20
CA ILE A 172 8.51 7.30 5.80
C ILE A 172 7.50 6.80 4.78
N ALA A 173 7.93 6.08 3.74
CA ALA A 173 7.02 5.52 2.74
C ALA A 173 5.99 4.58 3.37
N THR A 174 6.41 3.75 4.32
CA THR A 174 5.54 2.84 5.08
C THR A 174 4.50 3.59 5.90
N LEU A 175 4.91 4.63 6.62
CA LEU A 175 3.99 5.48 7.38
C LEU A 175 2.97 6.17 6.49
N VAL A 176 3.41 6.75 5.38
CA VAL A 176 2.51 7.44 4.44
C VAL A 176 1.54 6.44 3.80
N PHE A 177 2.02 5.26 3.38
CA PHE A 177 1.17 4.20 2.83
C PHE A 177 0.03 3.81 3.78
N PHE A 178 0.35 3.46 5.03
CA PHE A 178 -0.68 3.06 6.00
C PHE A 178 -1.57 4.23 6.44
N ALA A 179 -1.03 5.46 6.49
CA ALA A 179 -1.84 6.65 6.74
C ALA A 179 -2.86 6.89 5.62
N SER A 180 -2.49 6.67 4.36
CA SER A 180 -3.43 6.71 3.23
C SER A 180 -4.54 5.67 3.38
N ILE A 181 -4.22 4.44 3.78
CA ILE A 181 -5.24 3.40 4.02
C ILE A 181 -6.15 3.75 5.21
N ALA A 182 -5.58 4.27 6.30
CA ALA A 182 -6.37 4.72 7.45
C ALA A 182 -7.35 5.83 7.04
N ALA A 183 -6.90 6.79 6.21
CA ALA A 183 -7.76 7.83 5.67
C ALA A 183 -8.87 7.27 4.77
N VAL A 184 -8.57 6.29 3.91
CA VAL A 184 -9.60 5.60 3.09
C VAL A 184 -10.61 4.88 3.99
N ALA A 185 -10.17 4.24 5.08
CA ALA A 185 -11.08 3.61 6.03
C ALA A 185 -12.01 4.62 6.72
N VAL A 186 -11.50 5.81 7.09
CA VAL A 186 -12.34 6.91 7.61
C VAL A 186 -13.37 7.36 6.56
N LEU A 187 -12.96 7.54 5.30
CA LEU A 187 -13.89 7.90 4.22
C LEU A 187 -14.96 6.83 4.02
N ALA A 188 -14.60 5.56 4.04
CA ALA A 188 -15.53 4.44 3.95
C ALA A 188 -16.55 4.42 5.10
N ALA A 189 -16.16 4.87 6.30
CA ALA A 189 -17.03 4.94 7.47
C ALA A 189 -17.96 6.18 7.51
N THR A 190 -17.62 7.25 6.79
CA THR A 190 -18.24 8.57 6.94
C THR A 190 -19.02 9.04 5.71
N THR A 191 -18.71 8.50 4.53
CA THR A 191 -19.37 8.88 3.29
C THR A 191 -20.82 8.37 3.31
N ARG A 192 -21.79 9.29 3.24
CA ARG A 192 -23.22 9.01 3.41
C ARG A 192 -23.91 8.43 2.16
N ALA A 193 -23.18 8.29 1.05
CA ALA A 193 -23.75 7.93 -0.24
C ALA A 193 -24.37 6.53 -0.26
N ASP A 194 -23.84 5.58 0.54
CA ASP A 194 -24.36 4.21 0.61
C ASP A 194 -24.66 3.79 2.07
N PRO A 195 -25.77 3.07 2.33
CA PRO A 195 -26.06 2.56 3.66
C PRO A 195 -25.05 1.46 4.05
N VAL A 196 -24.04 1.85 4.82
CA VAL A 196 -23.06 0.93 5.41
C VAL A 196 -23.66 0.28 6.66
N ALA A 197 -23.62 -1.06 6.75
CA ALA A 197 -24.09 -1.76 7.94
C ALA A 197 -23.33 -1.29 9.20
N PRO A 198 -24.01 -1.11 10.36
CA PRO A 198 -23.37 -0.54 11.56
C PRO A 198 -22.09 -1.25 12.00
N TRP A 199 -22.06 -2.59 11.90
CA TRP A 199 -20.88 -3.39 12.28
C TRP A 199 -19.69 -3.16 11.32
N MET A 200 -19.95 -2.93 10.03
CA MET A 200 -18.89 -2.63 9.06
C MET A 200 -18.35 -1.23 9.29
N ARG A 201 -19.22 -0.26 9.58
CA ARG A 201 -18.82 1.09 9.95
C ARG A 201 -17.94 1.08 11.20
N ALA A 202 -18.34 0.32 12.23
CA ALA A 202 -17.52 0.12 13.43
C ALA A 202 -16.17 -0.52 13.08
N GLY A 203 -16.16 -1.52 12.19
CA GLY A 203 -14.94 -2.15 11.66
C GLY A 203 -13.99 -1.16 10.98
N TYR A 204 -14.49 -0.31 10.09
CA TYR A 204 -13.67 0.73 9.44
C TYR A 204 -13.09 1.74 10.42
N ILE A 205 -13.89 2.19 11.40
CA ILE A 205 -13.41 3.12 12.43
C ILE A 205 -12.34 2.46 13.29
N ALA A 206 -12.56 1.21 13.72
CA ALA A 206 -11.60 0.46 14.51
C ALA A 206 -10.28 0.25 13.73
N ILE A 207 -10.36 -0.15 12.46
CA ILE A 207 -9.19 -0.32 11.60
C ILE A 207 -8.44 1.00 11.44
N ALA A 208 -9.13 2.11 11.15
CA ALA A 208 -8.50 3.42 11.01
C ALA A 208 -7.80 3.86 12.30
N ALA A 209 -8.48 3.75 13.44
CA ALA A 209 -7.92 4.13 14.74
C ALA A 209 -6.70 3.28 15.09
N LEU A 210 -6.78 1.96 14.89
CA LEU A 210 -5.68 1.04 15.16
C LEU A 210 -4.50 1.28 14.21
N LEU A 211 -4.73 1.54 12.92
CA LEU A 211 -3.66 1.89 11.98
C LEU A 211 -2.94 3.19 12.39
N VAL A 212 -3.68 4.20 12.87
CA VAL A 212 -3.08 5.45 13.37
C VAL A 212 -2.24 5.18 14.62
N VAL A 213 -2.77 4.44 15.59
CA VAL A 213 -2.04 4.09 16.82
C VAL A 213 -0.78 3.28 16.50
N THR A 214 -0.90 2.26 15.65
CA THR A 214 0.23 1.44 15.20
C THR A 214 1.25 2.26 14.42
N GLY A 215 0.83 3.19 13.56
CA GLY A 215 1.72 4.09 12.82
C GLY A 215 2.48 5.04 13.75
N ILE A 216 1.80 5.63 14.73
CA ILE A 216 2.47 6.49 15.75
C ILE A 216 3.49 5.66 16.53
N ALA A 217 3.11 4.47 17.01
CA ALA A 217 4.02 3.58 17.73
C ALA A 217 5.24 3.22 16.87
N TYR A 218 5.04 2.79 15.62
CA TYR A 218 6.10 2.50 14.66
C TYR A 218 7.05 3.68 14.48
N GLY A 219 6.51 4.89 14.28
CA GLY A 219 7.30 6.10 14.10
C GLY A 219 8.15 6.45 15.32
N VAL A 220 7.57 6.38 16.53
CA VAL A 220 8.28 6.64 17.79
C VAL A 220 9.38 5.60 18.02
N ILE A 221 9.07 4.31 17.85
CA ILE A 221 10.04 3.22 18.03
C ILE A 221 11.21 3.40 17.06
N THR A 222 10.92 3.65 15.78
CA THR A 222 11.93 3.85 14.73
C THR A 222 12.80 5.08 15.00
N ALA A 223 12.21 6.19 15.45
CA ALA A 223 12.93 7.43 15.70
C ALA A 223 13.81 7.38 16.97
N THR A 224 13.41 6.59 17.97
CA THR A 224 14.12 6.51 19.26
C THR A 224 15.08 5.32 19.35
N GLY A 225 14.95 4.34 18.47
CA GLY A 225 15.69 3.08 18.57
C GLY A 225 15.26 2.24 19.78
N TYR A 226 14.01 2.39 20.23
CA TYR A 226 13.49 1.69 21.40
C TYR A 226 13.53 0.16 21.21
N ASP A 227 14.11 -0.53 22.18
CA ASP A 227 14.17 -1.99 22.23
C ASP A 227 13.44 -2.50 23.48
N ALA A 228 12.46 -3.39 23.27
CA ALA A 228 11.60 -3.94 24.31
C ALA A 228 11.93 -5.41 24.66
N GLY A 229 13.01 -5.98 24.11
CA GLY A 229 13.36 -7.40 24.25
C GLY A 229 12.54 -8.36 23.37
N LEU A 230 11.44 -7.87 22.77
CA LEU A 230 10.81 -8.42 21.57
C LEU A 230 11.00 -7.41 20.44
N PRO A 231 11.13 -7.82 19.16
CA PRO A 231 11.34 -6.86 18.09
C PRO A 231 10.12 -5.95 17.90
N PRO A 232 10.15 -4.69 18.37
CA PRO A 232 8.94 -3.90 18.54
C PRO A 232 8.43 -3.34 17.21
N VAL A 233 9.35 -3.13 16.25
CA VAL A 233 9.03 -2.76 14.87
C VAL A 233 8.29 -3.90 14.16
N LEU A 234 8.76 -5.15 14.29
CA LEU A 234 8.07 -6.33 13.73
C LEU A 234 6.62 -6.43 14.23
N VAL A 235 6.39 -6.21 15.53
CA VAL A 235 5.02 -6.24 16.10
C VAL A 235 4.13 -5.18 15.45
N CYS A 236 4.65 -3.96 15.27
CA CYS A 236 3.91 -2.88 14.61
C CYS A 236 3.60 -3.22 13.14
N GLU A 237 4.58 -3.74 12.40
CA GLU A 237 4.40 -4.09 10.99
C GLU A 237 3.44 -5.26 10.81
N VAL A 238 3.51 -6.30 11.65
CA VAL A 238 2.55 -7.42 11.64
C VAL A 238 1.14 -6.93 11.97
N ALA A 239 0.99 -6.05 12.96
CA ALA A 239 -0.29 -5.44 13.29
C ALA A 239 -0.84 -4.62 12.11
N ALA A 240 -0.01 -3.76 11.50
CA ALA A 240 -0.40 -2.92 10.37
C ALA A 240 -0.82 -3.76 9.14
N LEU A 241 -0.05 -4.80 8.79
CA LEU A 241 -0.40 -5.74 7.71
C LEU A 241 -1.68 -6.51 8.00
N THR A 242 -1.90 -6.93 9.25
CA THR A 242 -3.14 -7.61 9.66
C THR A 242 -4.35 -6.69 9.54
N LEU A 243 -4.22 -5.42 9.95
CA LEU A 243 -5.27 -4.41 9.81
C LEU A 243 -5.55 -4.08 8.35
N PHE A 244 -4.52 -4.02 7.51
CA PHE A 244 -4.65 -3.84 6.07
C PHE A 244 -5.35 -5.04 5.41
N LEU A 245 -5.02 -6.27 5.80
CA LEU A 245 -5.75 -7.46 5.38
C LEU A 245 -7.23 -7.38 5.81
N ALA A 246 -7.50 -7.06 7.07
CA ALA A 246 -8.87 -6.91 7.57
C ALA A 246 -9.66 -5.83 6.81
N PHE A 247 -9.02 -4.71 6.46
CA PHE A 247 -9.60 -3.67 5.62
C PHE A 247 -10.01 -4.22 4.25
N TRP A 248 -9.14 -4.97 3.58
CA TRP A 248 -9.44 -5.52 2.26
C TRP A 248 -10.48 -6.62 2.30
N VAL A 249 -10.53 -7.43 3.35
CA VAL A 249 -11.63 -8.38 3.59
C VAL A 249 -12.95 -7.62 3.74
N LEU A 250 -12.99 -6.56 4.54
CA LEU A 250 -14.19 -5.76 4.76
C LEU A 250 -14.65 -5.06 3.48
N GLN A 251 -13.73 -4.48 2.70
CA GLN A 251 -13.99 -3.90 1.38
C GLN A 251 -14.52 -4.95 0.40
N THR A 252 -13.97 -6.18 0.42
CA THR A 252 -14.43 -7.26 -0.45
C THR A 252 -15.86 -7.67 -0.11
N VAL A 253 -16.18 -7.78 1.18
CA VAL A 253 -17.54 -8.11 1.65
C VAL A 253 -18.51 -6.98 1.29
N GLN A 254 -18.15 -5.72 1.57
CA GLN A 254 -19.01 -4.56 1.27
C GLN A 254 -19.41 -4.50 -0.19
N TRP A 255 -18.42 -4.65 -1.06
CA TRP A 255 -18.55 -4.37 -2.48
C TRP A 255 -18.57 -5.64 -3.31
N TRP A 256 -18.97 -6.76 -2.71
CA TRP A 256 -19.02 -8.03 -3.43
C TRP A 256 -19.94 -7.89 -4.63
N ASN A 257 -21.17 -7.41 -4.46
CA ASN A 257 -22.16 -7.35 -5.55
C ASN A 257 -22.16 -6.06 -6.38
N ASP A 258 -21.18 -5.17 -6.20
CA ASP A 258 -21.20 -3.86 -6.85
C ASP A 258 -20.70 -3.90 -8.31
N PRO A 259 -21.52 -3.50 -9.31
CA PRO A 259 -21.16 -3.48 -10.73
C PRO A 259 -19.92 -2.69 -11.11
N ASP A 260 -19.69 -1.55 -10.44
CA ASP A 260 -18.59 -0.62 -10.74
C ASP A 260 -18.56 0.54 -9.72
N PRO A 261 -17.50 0.71 -8.91
CA PRO A 261 -17.34 1.87 -8.04
C PRO A 261 -17.18 3.20 -8.80
N ALA A 262 -16.87 3.19 -10.09
CA ALA A 262 -16.79 4.41 -10.90
C ALA A 262 -18.16 5.01 -11.28
N ILE A 263 -19.26 4.30 -11.04
CA ILE A 263 -20.62 4.75 -11.37
C ILE A 263 -21.21 5.67 -10.28
N ARG A 264 -20.68 5.67 -9.05
CA ARG A 264 -21.23 6.44 -7.94
C ARG A 264 -20.39 7.69 -7.66
N ALA A 265 -21.01 8.85 -7.91
CA ALA A 265 -20.53 10.20 -7.59
C ALA A 265 -21.00 10.63 -6.20
#